data_AF-A0A969HBY9-F1
#
_entry.id   AF-A0A969HBY9-F1
#
_cell.length_a   1.000
_cell.length_b   1.000
_cell.length_c   1.000
_cell.angle_alpha   90.00
_cell.angle_beta   90.00
_cell.angle_gamma   90.00
#
_symmetry.space_group_name_H-M   'P 1'
#
loop_
_entity.id
_entity.type
_entity.pdbx_description
1 polymer ?
#
loop_
_entity_poly.entity_id
_entity_poly.type
_entity_poly.pdbx_seq_one_letter_code
_entity_poly.pdbx_strand_id
1 'polypeptide(L)'
;MELKVIPWAGQTAPSEADLREALVKQELKVYQWSNRPEEVYVGHTHGYHKIVCVVEGSIKFDCPTHHKMFNLMPGDRLELRPGCGTAP
;
A
#
# COMPACT_ATOMS: atom_id res chain seq x y z
N MET A 1 -9.54 -14.40 0.22
CA MET A 1 -9.17 -13.00 0.45
C MET A 1 -7.77 -13.01 1.02
N GLU A 2 -6.85 -12.21 0.47
CA GLU A 2 -5.47 -12.22 0.93
C GLU A 2 -4.92 -10.79 0.92
N LEU A 3 -4.42 -10.37 2.07
CA LEU A 3 -3.71 -9.12 2.30
C LEU A 3 -2.26 -9.48 2.62
N LYS A 4 -1.32 -8.81 1.97
CA LYS A 4 0.11 -9.01 2.20
C LYS A 4 0.83 -7.68 2.38
N VAL A 5 1.65 -7.60 3.42
CA VAL A 5 2.60 -6.49 3.62
C VAL A 5 4.01 -7.03 3.39
N ILE A 6 4.77 -6.34 2.56
CA ILE A 6 6.18 -6.61 2.26
C ILE A 6 6.96 -5.40 2.78
N PRO A 7 7.64 -5.54 3.93
CA PRO A 7 8.46 -4.46 4.46
C PRO A 7 9.63 -4.11 3.54
N TRP A 8 10.05 -2.86 3.55
CA TRP A 8 11.28 -2.47 2.87
C TRP A 8 12.50 -3.18 3.48
N ALA A 9 13.36 -3.75 2.62
CA ALA A 9 14.53 -4.50 3.04
C ALA A 9 15.86 -3.72 2.94
N GLY A 10 15.84 -2.53 2.30
CA GLY A 10 17.04 -1.70 2.15
C GLY A 10 17.40 -0.95 3.44
N GLN A 11 18.68 -0.60 3.59
CA GLN A 11 19.18 0.11 4.77
C GLN A 11 18.66 1.55 4.86
N THR A 12 18.39 2.18 3.72
CA THR A 12 17.83 3.53 3.61
C THR A 12 16.48 3.47 2.91
N ALA A 13 15.58 4.40 3.21
CA ALA A 13 14.32 4.52 2.50
C ALA A 13 14.55 4.68 0.98
N PRO A 14 13.76 4.01 0.13
CA PRO A 14 13.90 4.14 -1.32
C PRO A 14 13.36 5.48 -1.80
N SER A 15 13.88 5.96 -2.92
CA SER A 15 13.27 7.08 -3.63
C SER A 15 11.99 6.66 -4.37
N GLU A 16 11.18 7.64 -4.77
CA GLU A 16 10.03 7.39 -5.66
C GLU A 16 10.45 6.70 -6.97
N ALA A 17 11.60 7.10 -7.53
CA ALA A 17 12.15 6.53 -8.75
C ALA A 17 12.51 5.05 -8.58
N ASP A 18 13.14 4.68 -7.46
CA ASP A 18 13.49 3.28 -7.17
C ASP A 18 12.24 2.39 -7.10
N LEU A 19 11.20 2.87 -6.39
CA LEU A 19 9.93 2.16 -6.26
C LEU A 19 9.22 2.06 -7.61
N ARG A 20 9.16 3.15 -8.38
CA ARG A 20 8.54 3.16 -9.70
C ARG A 20 9.24 2.19 -10.64
N GLU A 21 10.57 2.23 -10.70
CA GLU A 21 11.34 1.34 -11.57
C GLU A 21 11.06 -0.13 -11.24
N ALA A 22 11.06 -0.49 -9.95
CA ALA A 22 10.77 -1.84 -9.50
C ALA A 22 9.35 -2.31 -9.86
N LEU A 23 8.36 -1.41 -9.82
CA LEU A 23 6.97 -1.71 -10.18
C LEU A 23 6.76 -1.80 -11.70
N VAL A 24 7.38 -0.90 -12.48
CA VAL A 24 7.30 -0.92 -13.95
C VAL A 24 7.99 -2.17 -14.52
N LYS A 25 9.09 -2.63 -13.91
CA LYS A 25 9.73 -3.92 -14.25
C LYS A 25 8.82 -5.14 -14.04
N GLN A 26 7.77 -5.01 -13.23
CA GLN A 26 6.71 -6.01 -13.05
C GLN A 26 5.51 -5.79 -13.99
N GLU A 27 5.66 -4.94 -15.01
CA GLU A 27 4.62 -4.57 -15.99
C GLU A 27 3.37 -3.94 -15.36
N LEU A 28 3.52 -3.34 -14.17
CA LEU A 28 2.43 -2.66 -13.48
C LEU A 28 2.23 -1.24 -14.00
N LYS A 29 0.97 -0.81 -14.07
CA LYS A 29 0.61 0.59 -14.30
C LYS A 29 0.73 1.35 -12.98
N VAL A 30 1.59 2.37 -12.94
CA VAL A 30 1.95 3.07 -11.71
C VAL A 30 1.62 4.55 -11.82
N TYR A 31 0.98 5.11 -10.79
CA TYR A 31 0.73 6.53 -10.65
C TYR A 31 1.01 6.97 -9.22
N GLN A 32 1.32 8.26 -9.03
CA GLN A 32 1.54 8.86 -7.72
C GLN A 32 0.27 9.55 -7.23
N TRP A 33 0.06 9.55 -5.92
CA TRP A 33 -0.96 10.32 -5.23
C TRP A 33 -0.42 10.75 -3.87
N SER A 34 -1.04 11.75 -3.26
CA SER A 34 -0.72 12.21 -1.91
C SER A 34 -1.98 12.66 -1.18
N ASN A 35 -1.89 12.62 0.14
CA ASN A 35 -2.95 13.03 1.06
C ASN A 35 -2.43 14.02 2.09
N ARG A 36 -3.34 14.73 2.73
CA ARG A 36 -3.00 15.49 3.94
C ARG A 36 -2.75 14.53 5.11
N PRO A 37 -1.95 14.92 6.11
CA PRO A 37 -1.83 14.16 7.34
C PRO A 37 -3.21 13.87 7.94
N GLU A 38 -3.39 12.65 8.46
CA GLU A 38 -4.62 12.20 9.14
C GLU A 38 -5.87 12.09 8.25
N GLU A 39 -5.75 12.23 6.93
CA GLU A 39 -6.86 12.00 6.01
C GLU A 39 -7.36 10.54 6.06
N VAL A 40 -8.66 10.35 6.29
CA VAL A 40 -9.28 9.04 6.51
C VAL A 40 -10.20 8.66 5.35
N TYR A 41 -10.12 7.40 4.93
CA TYR A 41 -11.06 6.80 3.99
C TYR A 41 -12.01 5.83 4.69
N VAL A 42 -13.28 5.85 4.28
CA VAL A 42 -14.26 4.84 4.68
C VAL A 42 -13.88 3.47 4.10
N GLY A 43 -14.23 2.41 4.82
CA GLY A 43 -13.95 1.06 4.39
C GLY A 43 -14.61 0.69 3.06
N HIS A 44 -13.83 0.10 2.14
CA HIS A 44 -14.36 -0.42 0.88
C HIS A 44 -13.51 -1.55 0.29
N THR A 45 -14.12 -2.30 -0.63
CA THR A 45 -13.47 -3.38 -1.40
C THR A 45 -13.34 -2.99 -2.88
N HIS A 46 -12.45 -3.67 -3.60
CA HIS A 46 -12.17 -3.41 -5.01
C HIS A 46 -12.19 -4.71 -5.81
N GLY A 47 -12.58 -4.65 -7.08
CA GLY A 47 -12.59 -5.80 -7.99
C GLY A 47 -11.24 -6.12 -8.65
N TYR A 48 -10.18 -5.38 -8.30
CA TYR A 48 -8.86 -5.48 -8.91
C TYR A 48 -7.76 -5.69 -7.86
N HIS A 49 -6.59 -6.17 -8.31
CA HIS A 49 -5.41 -6.29 -7.45
C HIS A 49 -4.80 -4.90 -7.22
N LYS A 50 -4.80 -4.44 -5.96
CA LYS A 50 -4.29 -3.11 -5.60
C LYS A 50 -2.94 -3.26 -4.91
N ILE A 51 -1.95 -2.51 -5.41
CA ILE A 51 -0.62 -2.42 -4.83
C ILE A 51 -0.39 -0.98 -4.40
N VAL A 52 0.05 -0.78 -3.17
CA VAL A 52 0.42 0.54 -2.62
C VAL A 52 1.83 0.44 -2.07
N CYS A 53 2.72 1.34 -2.51
CA CYS A 53 4.02 1.53 -1.90
C CYS A 53 4.07 2.92 -1.26
N VAL A 54 4.58 3.02 -0.04
CA VAL A 54 4.75 4.32 0.63
C VAL A 54 6.03 4.98 0.13
N VAL A 55 5.92 6.17 -0.45
CA VAL A 55 7.09 6.96 -0.87
C VAL A 55 7.60 7.82 0.28
N GLU A 56 6.70 8.54 0.94
CA GLU A 56 7.02 9.47 2.04
C GLU A 56 5.89 9.46 3.07
N GLY A 57 6.23 9.76 4.33
CA GLY A 57 5.29 9.74 5.44
C GLY A 57 4.95 8.32 5.89
N SER A 58 3.71 8.10 6.32
CA SER A 58 3.22 6.78 6.71
C SER A 58 1.74 6.63 6.42
N ILE A 59 1.30 5.37 6.32
CA ILE A 59 -0.11 5.02 6.16
C ILE A 59 -0.49 4.03 7.25
N LYS A 60 -1.52 4.36 8.03
CA LYS A 60 -2.20 3.39 8.88
C LYS A 60 -3.31 2.72 8.07
N PHE A 61 -3.16 1.42 7.82
CA PHE A 61 -4.13 0.62 7.09
C PHE A 61 -4.83 -0.32 8.06
N ASP A 62 -6.09 -0.04 8.37
CA ASP A 62 -6.94 -0.99 9.08
C ASP A 62 -7.43 -2.06 8.10
N CYS A 63 -7.63 -3.29 8.56
CA CYS A 63 -8.29 -4.35 7.82
C CYS A 63 -9.22 -5.10 8.79
N PRO A 64 -10.45 -4.61 9.00
CA PRO A 64 -11.41 -5.20 9.92
C PRO A 64 -11.70 -6.68 9.62
N THR A 65 -11.72 -7.05 8.33
CA THR A 65 -11.96 -8.44 7.88
C THR A 65 -10.90 -9.42 8.37
N HIS A 66 -9.69 -8.94 8.71
CA HIS A 66 -8.59 -9.75 9.23
C HIS A 66 -8.25 -9.40 10.68
N HIS A 67 -8.99 -8.49 11.32
CA HIS A 67 -8.71 -7.92 12.64
C HIS A 67 -7.24 -7.47 12.79
N LYS A 68 -6.69 -6.85 11.74
CA LYS A 68 -5.30 -6.41 11.69
C LYS A 68 -5.22 -4.96 11.30
N MET A 69 -4.29 -4.26 11.92
CA MET A 69 -3.89 -2.91 11.55
C MET A 69 -2.40 -2.94 11.18
N PHE A 70 -2.06 -2.28 10.09
CA PHE A 70 -0.71 -2.16 9.59
C PHE A 70 -0.28 -0.71 9.60
N ASN A 71 0.94 -0.45 10.04
CA ASN A 71 1.57 0.85 9.89
C ASN A 71 2.64 0.72 8.81
N LEU A 72 2.35 1.25 7.63
CA LEU A 72 3.24 1.20 6.47
C LEU A 72 4.19 2.40 6.51
N MET A 73 5.48 2.12 6.38
CA MET A 73 6.59 3.08 6.39
C MET A 73 7.18 3.24 4.98
N PRO A 74 8.02 4.26 4.73
CA PRO A 74 8.62 4.46 3.40
C PRO A 74 9.32 3.20 2.86
N GLY A 75 8.93 2.81 1.66
CA GLY A 75 9.35 1.60 0.96
C GLY A 75 8.47 0.37 1.19
N ASP A 76 7.63 0.36 2.22
CA ASP A 76 6.72 -0.78 2.47
C ASP A 76 5.70 -0.90 1.34
N ARG A 77 5.44 -2.14 0.94
CA ARG A 77 4.47 -2.50 -0.09
C ARG A 77 3.30 -3.26 0.53
N LEU A 78 2.10 -2.75 0.31
CA LEU A 78 0.83 -3.43 0.60
C LEU A 78 0.25 -4.00 -0.69
N GLU A 79 -0.14 -5.26 -0.67
CA GLU A 79 -0.87 -5.95 -1.75
C GLU A 79 -2.24 -6.38 -1.25
N LEU A 80 -3.27 -6.06 -2.03
CA LEU A 80 -4.66 -6.39 -1.75
C LEU A 80 -5.23 -7.14 -2.96
N ARG A 81 -5.63 -8.40 -2.75
CA ARG A 81 -6.36 -9.17 -3.77
C ARG A 81 -7.78 -8.65 -3.95
N PRO A 82 -8.45 -8.92 -5.08
CA PRO A 82 -9.86 -8.56 -5.27
C PRO A 82 -10.73 -9.02 -4.09
N GLY A 83 -11.66 -8.15 -3.67
CA GLY A 83 -12.50 -8.36 -2.50
C GLY A 83 -11.78 -8.19 -1.15
N CYS A 84 -10.45 -7.99 -1.14
CA CYS A 84 -9.71 -7.59 0.05
C CYS A 84 -9.85 -6.09 0.25
N GLY A 85 -10.33 -5.69 1.42
CA GLY A 85 -10.55 -4.30 1.75
C GLY A 85 -10.92 -4.11 3.21
N THR A 86 -11.09 -2.87 3.58
CA THR A 86 -11.70 -2.45 4.83
C THR A 86 -13.20 -2.69 4.71
N ALA A 87 -13.80 -3.50 5.58
CA ALA A 87 -15.27 -3.54 5.63
C ALA A 87 -15.76 -2.12 5.99
N PRO A 88 -16.88 -1.64 5.40
CA PRO A 88 -17.45 -0.34 5.74
C PRO A 88 -17.83 -0.24 7.22
#